data_AF-A0A972Y065-F1
#
_entry.id   AF-A0A972Y065-F1
#
_cell.length_a   1.000
_cell.length_b   1.000
_cell.length_c   1.000
_cell.angle_alpha   90.00
_cell.angle_beta   90.00
_cell.angle_gamma   90.00
#
_symmetry.space_group_name_H-M   'P 1'
#
loop_
_entity.id
_entity.type
_entity.pdbx_description
1 polymer ?
#
loop_
_entity_poly.entity_id
_entity_poly.type
_entity_poly.pdbx_seq_one_letter_code
_entity_poly.pdbx_strand_id
1 'polypeptide(L)'
;MGTLIVSHILFTTPYVIISVLPRLKNIDPSLIDASFDLGAKTFKTLKNVIIPNIKGAMFVGASIAFAISFDDFIISYLTSGSVENVSTHIYSIKRITPIVYAFGTILVLVVTSIFSIKLIVEFRKDRIANWKENIIIKNHKKIVKEEYKKIISLDSTKMNFIDRQKLKTSIYNDYDLKIIAIDISKEPIDKMRGKYEH
;
A
#
# COMPACT_ATOMS: atom_id res chain seq x y z
N MET A 1 -5.96 -23.82 -33.79
CA MET A 1 -5.99 -23.87 -32.30
C MET A 1 -4.65 -23.56 -31.65
N GLY A 2 -3.53 -24.18 -32.05
CA GLY A 2 -2.22 -23.88 -31.44
C GLY A 2 -1.78 -22.41 -31.55
N THR A 3 -2.05 -21.74 -32.69
CA THR A 3 -1.72 -20.32 -32.90
C THR A 3 -2.49 -19.38 -31.98
N LEU A 4 -3.78 -19.68 -31.71
CA LEU A 4 -4.61 -18.88 -30.79
C LEU A 4 -4.06 -18.97 -29.37
N ILE A 5 -3.73 -20.17 -28.90
CA ILE A 5 -3.17 -20.39 -27.56
C ILE A 5 -1.82 -19.68 -27.40
N VAL A 6 -0.93 -19.77 -28.40
CA VAL A 6 0.38 -19.12 -28.35
C VAL A 6 0.24 -17.60 -28.33
N SER A 7 -0.61 -17.03 -29.20
CA SER A 7 -0.89 -15.58 -29.19
C SER A 7 -1.47 -15.12 -27.85
N HIS A 8 -2.39 -15.90 -27.28
CA HIS A 8 -3.03 -15.58 -26.01
C HIS A 8 -2.04 -15.55 -24.83
N ILE A 9 -1.13 -16.54 -24.77
CA ILE A 9 -0.08 -16.59 -23.74
C ILE A 9 0.87 -15.39 -23.89
N LEU A 10 1.26 -15.06 -25.13
CA LEU A 10 2.16 -13.93 -25.41
C LEU A 10 1.54 -12.58 -25.04
N PHE A 11 0.24 -12.39 -25.29
CA PHE A 11 -0.46 -11.18 -24.88
C PHE A 11 -0.70 -11.11 -23.37
N THR A 12 -0.99 -12.22 -22.71
CA THR A 12 -1.34 -12.24 -21.28
C THR A 12 -0.12 -12.08 -20.36
N THR A 13 1.03 -12.63 -20.76
CA THR A 13 2.29 -12.60 -19.98
C THR A 13 2.74 -11.20 -19.55
N PRO A 14 2.83 -10.17 -20.42
CA PRO A 14 3.27 -8.83 -20.02
C PRO A 14 2.34 -8.18 -18.98
N TYR A 15 1.02 -8.43 -19.02
CA TYR A 15 0.10 -7.91 -18.01
C TYR A 15 0.36 -8.49 -16.62
N VAL A 16 0.65 -9.79 -16.54
CA VAL A 16 1.03 -10.44 -15.27
C VAL A 16 2.34 -9.86 -14.75
N ILE A 17 3.33 -9.67 -15.63
CA ILE A 17 4.63 -9.08 -15.27
C ILE A 17 4.45 -7.68 -14.70
N ILE A 18 3.67 -6.81 -15.37
CA ILE A 18 3.43 -5.43 -14.91
C ILE A 18 2.74 -5.40 -13.54
N SER A 19 1.92 -6.41 -13.22
CA SER A 19 1.29 -6.54 -11.90
C SER A 19 2.27 -6.99 -10.80
N VAL A 20 3.18 -7.92 -11.10
CA VAL A 20 4.07 -8.55 -10.11
C VAL A 20 5.38 -7.77 -9.91
N LEU A 21 5.94 -7.20 -10.98
CA LEU A 21 7.24 -6.51 -10.98
C LEU A 21 7.35 -5.36 -9.96
N PRO A 22 6.34 -4.47 -9.82
CA PRO A 22 6.41 -3.38 -8.84
C PRO A 22 6.47 -3.92 -7.41
N ARG A 23 5.79 -5.03 -7.12
CA ARG A 23 5.80 -5.64 -5.79
C ARG A 23 7.11 -6.33 -5.49
N LEU A 24 7.74 -6.94 -6.49
CA LEU A 24 9.08 -7.51 -6.37
C LEU A 24 10.13 -6.44 -6.08
N LYS A 25 10.06 -5.28 -6.75
CA LYS A 25 10.99 -4.15 -6.54
C LYS A 25 10.81 -3.46 -5.18
N ASN A 26 9.62 -3.54 -4.60
CA ASN A 26 9.31 -2.95 -3.29
C ASN A 26 9.68 -3.83 -2.10
N ILE A 27 10.32 -4.99 -2.31
CA ILE A 27 10.82 -5.81 -1.21
C ILE A 27 12.00 -5.09 -0.57
N ASP A 28 11.98 -4.97 0.76
CA ASP A 28 13.10 -4.43 1.53
C ASP A 28 14.34 -5.33 1.35
N PRO A 29 15.46 -4.80 0.82
CA PRO A 29 16.70 -5.56 0.66
C PRO A 29 17.19 -6.18 1.97
N SER A 30 16.93 -5.54 3.11
CA SER A 30 17.36 -6.02 4.43
C SER A 30 16.78 -7.39 4.78
N LEU A 31 15.56 -7.71 4.30
CA LEU A 31 14.94 -9.02 4.49
C LEU A 31 15.66 -10.13 3.72
N ILE A 32 16.22 -9.78 2.56
CA ILE A 32 16.96 -10.70 1.70
C ILE A 32 18.35 -10.92 2.32
N ASP A 33 19.04 -9.86 2.72
CA ASP A 33 20.35 -9.92 3.36
C ASP A 33 20.29 -10.70 4.69
N ALA A 34 19.31 -10.41 5.54
CA ALA A 34 19.10 -11.15 6.79
C ALA A 34 18.87 -12.65 6.56
N SER A 35 18.18 -13.01 5.47
CA SER A 35 17.99 -14.43 5.14
C SER A 35 19.30 -15.14 4.78
N PHE A 36 20.23 -14.43 4.12
CA PHE A 36 21.55 -14.94 3.80
C PHE A 36 22.44 -15.00 5.05
N ASP A 37 22.32 -14.02 5.95
CA ASP A 37 23.01 -14.01 7.26
C ASP A 37 22.59 -15.21 8.14
N LEU A 38 21.32 -15.61 8.07
CA LEU A 38 20.78 -16.81 8.71
C LEU A 38 21.19 -18.14 8.02
N GLY A 39 22.04 -18.08 6.98
CA GLY A 39 22.54 -19.24 6.24
C GLY A 39 21.53 -19.87 5.28
N ALA A 40 20.46 -19.14 4.90
CA ALA A 40 19.49 -19.66 3.95
C ALA A 40 20.06 -19.67 2.51
N LYS A 41 19.91 -20.81 1.80
CA LYS A 41 20.19 -20.89 0.36
C LYS A 41 19.19 -20.04 -0.43
N THR A 42 19.58 -19.55 -1.60
CA THR A 42 18.77 -18.72 -2.52
C THR A 42 17.36 -19.28 -2.77
N PHE A 43 17.21 -20.60 -2.94
CA PHE A 43 15.89 -21.22 -3.14
C PHE A 43 15.00 -21.15 -1.88
N LYS A 44 15.61 -21.24 -0.69
CA LYS A 44 14.92 -21.12 0.61
C LYS A 44 14.52 -19.67 0.88
N THR A 45 15.39 -18.71 0.55
CA THR A 45 15.07 -17.27 0.58
C THR A 45 13.94 -16.91 -0.39
N LEU A 46 13.97 -17.44 -1.61
CA LEU A 46 12.90 -17.23 -2.59
C LEU A 46 11.55 -17.70 -2.03
N LYS A 47 11.48 -18.95 -1.54
CA LYS A 47 10.23 -19.53 -1.06
C LYS A 47 9.72 -18.93 0.25
N ASN A 48 10.62 -18.60 1.18
CA ASN A 48 10.23 -18.19 2.54
C ASN A 48 10.16 -16.68 2.73
N VAL A 49 10.84 -15.89 1.89
CA VAL A 49 10.88 -14.43 2.00
C VAL A 49 10.20 -13.79 0.79
N ILE A 50 10.64 -14.12 -0.42
CA ILE A 50 10.20 -13.42 -1.63
C ILE A 50 8.75 -13.78 -1.98
N ILE A 51 8.43 -15.07 -2.13
CA ILE A 51 7.09 -15.57 -2.48
C ILE A 51 6.00 -15.03 -1.53
N PRO A 52 6.11 -15.14 -0.18
CA PRO A 52 5.07 -14.66 0.70
C PRO A 52 4.89 -13.14 0.68
N ASN A 53 5.93 -12.37 0.34
CA ASN A 53 5.84 -10.92 0.15
C ASN A 53 5.12 -10.56 -1.17
N ILE A 54 5.38 -11.29 -2.26
CA ILE A 54 4.75 -11.02 -3.57
C ILE A 54 3.44 -11.78 -3.79
N LYS A 55 3.02 -12.68 -2.88
CA LYS A 55 1.82 -13.52 -3.04
C LYS A 55 0.57 -12.71 -3.39
N GLY A 56 0.42 -11.53 -2.78
CA GLY A 56 -0.71 -10.64 -3.04
C GLY A 56 -0.73 -10.12 -4.47
N ALA A 57 0.44 -9.84 -5.05
CA ALA A 57 0.57 -9.42 -6.45
C ALA A 57 0.42 -10.61 -7.41
N MET A 58 0.89 -11.81 -7.03
CA MET A 58 0.65 -13.02 -7.82
C MET A 58 -0.85 -13.33 -7.97
N PHE A 59 -1.64 -13.19 -6.91
CA PHE A 59 -3.10 -13.35 -7.00
C PHE A 59 -3.75 -12.33 -7.93
N VAL A 60 -3.32 -11.06 -7.87
CA VAL A 60 -3.84 -10.01 -8.76
C VAL A 60 -3.48 -10.30 -10.22
N GLY A 61 -2.21 -10.65 -10.50
CA GLY A 61 -1.77 -11.04 -11.85
C GLY A 61 -2.50 -12.27 -12.38
N ALA A 62 -2.72 -13.28 -11.53
CA ALA A 62 -3.48 -14.48 -11.88
C ALA A 62 -4.95 -14.16 -12.19
N SER A 63 -5.59 -13.28 -11.42
CA SER A 63 -6.96 -12.83 -11.69
C SER A 63 -7.08 -12.06 -13.01
N ILE A 64 -6.09 -11.21 -13.33
CA ILE A 64 -6.04 -10.48 -14.61
C ILE A 64 -5.89 -11.46 -15.78
N ALA A 65 -4.95 -12.42 -15.67
CA ALA A 65 -4.76 -13.44 -16.69
C ALA A 65 -6.01 -14.30 -16.90
N PHE A 66 -6.71 -14.66 -15.82
CA PHE A 66 -7.98 -15.37 -15.89
C PHE A 66 -9.08 -14.56 -16.58
N ALA A 67 -9.19 -13.27 -16.26
CA ALA A 67 -10.17 -12.38 -16.89
C ALA A 67 -9.95 -12.25 -18.40
N ILE A 68 -8.69 -12.07 -18.83
CA ILE A 68 -8.31 -12.00 -20.25
C ILE A 68 -8.60 -13.32 -20.97
N SER A 69 -8.30 -14.46 -20.32
CA SER A 69 -8.59 -15.79 -20.86
C SER A 69 -10.08 -16.06 -21.03
N PHE A 70 -10.88 -15.61 -20.07
CA PHE A 70 -12.32 -15.76 -20.13
C PHE A 70 -12.97 -14.88 -21.21
N ASP A 71 -12.46 -13.66 -21.43
CA ASP A 71 -12.90 -12.75 -22.49
C ASP A 71 -12.61 -13.36 -23.88
N ASP A 72 -11.39 -13.84 -24.11
CA ASP A 72 -11.00 -14.50 -25.36
C ASP A 72 -11.80 -15.79 -25.62
N PHE A 73 -12.13 -16.56 -24.59
CA PHE A 73 -13.00 -17.74 -24.72
C PHE A 73 -14.42 -17.37 -25.17
N ILE A 74 -15.02 -16.33 -24.58
CA ILE A 74 -16.36 -15.86 -24.96
C ILE A 74 -16.37 -15.36 -26.41
N ILE A 75 -15.40 -14.54 -26.79
CA ILE A 75 -15.30 -13.98 -28.15
C ILE A 75 -15.07 -15.10 -29.17
N SER A 76 -14.16 -16.03 -28.86
CA SER A 76 -13.93 -17.20 -29.69
C SER A 76 -15.17 -18.08 -29.78
N TYR A 77 -15.91 -18.30 -28.71
CA TYR A 77 -17.14 -19.10 -28.71
C TYR A 77 -18.24 -18.45 -29.58
N LEU A 78 -18.38 -17.13 -29.51
CA LEU A 78 -19.33 -16.38 -30.34
C LEU A 78 -18.96 -16.37 -31.82
N THR A 79 -17.66 -16.29 -32.13
CA THR A 79 -17.15 -16.13 -33.51
C THR A 79 -16.86 -17.47 -34.20
N SER A 80 -16.69 -18.56 -33.44
CA SER A 80 -16.44 -19.91 -33.98
C SER A 80 -17.70 -20.69 -34.37
N GLY A 81 -18.89 -20.10 -34.16
CA GLY A 81 -20.14 -20.63 -34.71
C GLY A 81 -20.14 -20.54 -36.23
N SER A 82 -19.84 -21.68 -36.87
CA SER A 82 -20.15 -22.10 -38.25
C SER A 82 -20.41 -21.00 -39.28
N VAL A 83 -19.62 -21.05 -40.37
CA VAL A 83 -19.76 -20.35 -41.68
C VAL A 83 -21.18 -20.35 -42.29
N GLU A 84 -22.16 -19.77 -41.60
CA GLU A 84 -23.48 -19.48 -42.11
C GLU A 84 -23.74 -17.97 -42.08
N ASN A 85 -24.34 -17.50 -43.18
CA ASN A 85 -24.50 -16.11 -43.57
C ASN A 85 -24.88 -15.17 -42.42
N VAL A 86 -24.28 -13.97 -42.44
CA VAL A 86 -24.44 -12.87 -41.47
C VAL A 86 -25.90 -12.63 -41.04
N SER A 87 -26.88 -12.91 -41.92
CA SER A 87 -28.32 -12.74 -41.69
C SER A 87 -28.95 -13.74 -40.70
N THR A 88 -28.62 -15.04 -40.76
CA THR A 88 -29.11 -16.04 -39.78
C THR A 88 -28.37 -15.95 -38.46
N HIS A 89 -27.09 -15.54 -38.50
CA HIS A 89 -26.31 -15.21 -37.31
C HIS A 89 -26.97 -14.04 -36.56
N ILE A 90 -27.30 -12.90 -37.19
CA ILE A 90 -27.92 -11.75 -36.48
C ILE A 90 -29.24 -12.12 -35.78
N TYR A 91 -30.06 -12.98 -36.37
CA TYR A 91 -31.34 -13.41 -35.78
C TYR A 91 -31.15 -14.32 -34.55
N SER A 92 -30.12 -15.18 -34.58
CA SER A 92 -29.68 -16.04 -33.46
C SER A 92 -28.95 -15.24 -32.37
N ILE A 93 -28.03 -14.36 -32.77
CA ILE A 93 -27.27 -13.44 -31.92
C ILE A 93 -28.23 -12.61 -31.07
N LYS A 94 -29.39 -12.15 -31.57
CA LYS A 94 -30.32 -11.29 -30.81
C LYS A 94 -30.85 -11.94 -29.51
N ARG A 95 -30.85 -13.27 -29.40
CA ARG A 95 -31.17 -13.99 -28.14
C ARG A 95 -29.94 -14.29 -27.28
N ILE A 96 -28.76 -14.42 -27.88
CA ILE A 96 -27.50 -14.81 -27.19
C ILE A 96 -26.73 -13.57 -26.70
N THR A 97 -26.76 -12.46 -27.45
CA THR A 97 -26.12 -11.18 -27.12
C THR A 97 -26.57 -10.56 -25.81
N PRO A 98 -27.87 -10.53 -25.44
CA PRO A 98 -28.27 -9.97 -24.15
C PRO A 98 -27.66 -10.76 -22.99
N ILE A 99 -27.63 -12.10 -23.07
CA ILE A 99 -27.03 -12.96 -22.05
C ILE A 99 -25.52 -12.71 -21.94
N VAL A 100 -24.81 -12.59 -23.06
CA VAL A 100 -23.35 -12.44 -23.05
C VAL A 100 -22.92 -11.05 -22.61
N TYR A 101 -23.59 -9.99 -23.06
CA TYR A 101 -23.32 -8.64 -22.57
C TYR A 101 -23.73 -8.48 -21.09
N ALA A 102 -24.80 -9.16 -20.63
CA ALA A 102 -25.13 -9.22 -19.21
C ALA A 102 -24.03 -9.93 -18.40
N PHE A 103 -23.49 -11.03 -18.91
CA PHE A 103 -22.40 -11.75 -18.24
C PHE A 103 -21.12 -10.92 -18.19
N GLY A 104 -20.74 -10.27 -19.29
CA GLY A 104 -19.57 -9.38 -19.36
C GLY A 104 -19.68 -8.17 -18.43
N THR A 105 -20.86 -7.52 -18.38
CA THR A 105 -21.09 -6.39 -17.46
C THR A 105 -21.05 -6.82 -15.99
N ILE A 106 -21.57 -8.01 -15.66
CA ILE A 106 -21.46 -8.58 -14.30
C ILE A 106 -19.99 -8.87 -13.96
N LEU A 107 -19.22 -9.47 -14.87
CA LEU A 107 -17.83 -9.80 -14.64
C LEU A 107 -16.97 -8.54 -14.44
N VAL A 108 -17.19 -7.51 -15.27
CA VAL A 108 -16.57 -6.19 -15.11
C VAL A 108 -16.97 -5.56 -13.78
N LEU A 109 -18.24 -5.63 -13.37
CA LEU A 109 -18.70 -5.13 -12.07
C LEU A 109 -18.01 -5.83 -10.89
N VAL A 110 -17.84 -7.15 -10.98
CA VAL A 110 -17.17 -7.96 -9.94
C VAL A 110 -15.70 -7.57 -9.82
N VAL A 111 -14.96 -7.54 -10.95
CA VAL A 111 -13.55 -7.17 -10.97
C VAL A 111 -13.35 -5.73 -10.48
N THR A 112 -14.17 -4.80 -10.96
CA THR A 112 -14.13 -3.38 -10.57
C THR A 112 -14.45 -3.21 -9.09
N SER A 113 -15.42 -3.97 -8.56
CA SER A 113 -15.78 -3.93 -7.14
C SER A 113 -14.65 -4.46 -6.26
N ILE A 114 -14.01 -5.59 -6.62
CA ILE A 114 -12.86 -6.14 -5.88
C ILE A 114 -11.70 -5.13 -5.87
N PHE A 115 -11.40 -4.52 -7.02
CA PHE A 115 -10.34 -3.52 -7.13
C PHE A 115 -10.64 -2.28 -6.29
N SER A 116 -11.89 -1.79 -6.34
CA SER A 116 -12.36 -0.65 -5.55
C SER A 116 -12.26 -0.93 -4.05
N ILE A 117 -12.65 -2.12 -3.59
CA ILE A 117 -12.55 -2.52 -2.18
C ILE A 117 -11.08 -2.52 -1.74
N LYS A 118 -10.18 -3.11 -2.52
CA LYS A 118 -8.73 -3.11 -2.22
C LYS A 118 -8.19 -1.69 -2.11
N LEU A 119 -8.53 -0.83 -3.06
CA LEU A 119 -8.13 0.58 -3.07
C LEU A 119 -8.61 1.29 -1.80
N ILE A 120 -9.87 1.10 -1.44
CA ILE A 120 -10.49 1.70 -0.26
C ILE A 120 -9.87 1.17 1.05
N VAL A 121 -9.48 -0.10 1.12
CA VAL A 121 -8.80 -0.67 2.29
C VAL A 121 -7.40 -0.08 2.45
N GLU A 122 -6.65 0.07 1.36
CA GLU A 122 -5.32 0.68 1.38
C GLU A 122 -5.39 2.14 1.83
N PHE A 123 -6.29 2.93 1.22
CA PHE A 123 -6.53 4.32 1.65
C PHE A 123 -6.96 4.42 3.12
N ARG A 124 -7.68 3.42 3.65
CA ARG A 124 -8.04 3.40 5.08
C ARG A 124 -6.84 3.10 5.98
N LYS A 125 -5.94 2.20 5.58
CA LYS A 125 -4.73 1.88 6.34
C LYS A 125 -3.79 3.08 6.44
N ASP A 126 -3.54 3.77 5.33
CA ASP A 126 -2.67 4.94 5.29
C ASP A 126 -3.18 6.07 6.19
N ARG A 127 -4.50 6.32 6.17
CA ARG A 127 -5.09 7.35 7.04
C ARG A 127 -5.01 7.00 8.52
N ILE A 128 -5.17 5.73 8.89
CA ILE A 128 -5.07 5.30 10.29
C ILE A 128 -3.63 5.36 10.79
N ALA A 129 -2.66 4.96 9.97
CA ALA A 129 -1.23 5.04 10.29
C ALA A 129 -0.81 6.51 10.52
N ASN A 130 -1.14 7.40 9.57
CA ASN A 130 -0.84 8.82 9.68
C ASN A 130 -1.58 9.49 10.85
N TRP A 131 -2.82 9.09 11.16
CA TRP A 131 -3.55 9.63 12.30
C TRP A 131 -2.91 9.22 13.65
N LYS A 132 -2.47 7.96 13.78
CA LYS A 132 -1.76 7.49 14.98
C LYS A 132 -0.44 8.22 15.16
N GLU A 133 0.35 8.38 14.10
CA GLU A 133 1.62 9.10 14.13
C GLU A 133 1.43 10.57 14.54
N ASN A 134 0.45 11.26 13.93
CA ASN A 134 0.13 12.64 14.28
C ASN A 134 -0.35 12.81 15.74
N ILE A 135 -1.08 11.84 16.29
CA ILE A 135 -1.49 11.87 17.70
C ILE A 135 -0.30 11.69 18.63
N ILE A 136 0.59 10.73 18.34
CA ILE A 136 1.79 10.49 19.12
C ILE A 136 2.65 11.77 19.10
N ILE A 137 2.95 12.32 17.92
CA ILE A 137 3.74 13.55 17.80
C ILE A 137 3.06 14.72 18.53
N LYS A 138 1.74 14.89 18.40
CA LYS A 138 1.02 15.97 19.09
C LYS A 138 1.04 15.81 20.61
N ASN A 139 0.95 14.59 21.12
CA ASN A 139 1.00 14.31 22.54
C ASN A 139 2.42 14.50 23.09
N HIS A 140 3.45 14.00 22.39
CA HIS A 140 4.86 14.23 22.73
C HIS A 140 5.22 15.72 22.66
N LYS A 141 4.79 16.46 21.62
CA LYS A 141 4.99 17.92 21.51
C LYS A 141 4.33 18.68 22.68
N LYS A 142 3.20 18.19 23.21
CA LYS A 142 2.57 18.74 24.42
C LYS A 142 3.41 18.48 25.67
N ILE A 143 3.90 17.25 25.86
CA ILE A 143 4.74 16.88 27.02
C ILE A 143 6.02 17.71 27.05
N VAL A 144 6.75 17.77 25.92
CA VAL A 144 7.96 18.56 25.80
C VAL A 144 7.68 20.03 26.09
N LYS A 145 6.60 20.60 25.53
CA LYS A 145 6.24 22.00 25.77
C LYS A 145 5.93 22.30 27.24
N GLU A 146 5.26 21.40 27.95
CA GLU A 146 5.02 21.54 29.40
C GLU A 146 6.32 21.48 30.21
N GLU A 147 7.26 20.60 29.84
CA GLU A 147 8.57 20.52 30.50
C GLU A 147 9.45 21.75 30.21
N TYR A 148 9.48 22.23 28.97
CA TYR A 148 10.17 23.48 28.62
C TYR A 148 9.53 24.70 29.30
N LYS A 149 8.20 24.72 29.42
CA LYS A 149 7.49 25.79 30.16
C LYS A 149 7.91 25.80 31.62
N LYS A 150 8.01 24.64 32.28
CA LYS A 150 8.58 24.55 33.64
C LYS A 150 9.99 25.16 33.69
N ILE A 151 10.86 24.82 32.73
CA ILE A 151 12.22 25.36 32.68
C ILE A 151 12.24 26.90 32.52
N ILE A 152 11.31 27.47 31.75
CA ILE A 152 11.25 28.93 31.48
C ILE A 152 10.51 29.71 32.59
N SER A 153 9.46 29.14 33.19
CA SER A 153 8.71 29.76 34.29
C SER A 153 9.43 29.71 35.63
N LEU A 154 10.44 28.85 35.76
CA LEU A 154 11.32 28.79 36.90
C LEU A 154 12.46 29.81 36.71
N ASP A 155 12.18 31.03 37.15
CA ASP A 155 13.16 32.09 37.33
C ASP A 155 14.39 31.56 38.10
N SER A 156 15.54 32.07 37.67
CA SER A 156 16.94 31.76 37.88
C SER A 156 17.47 31.34 39.27
N THR A 157 16.63 31.17 40.30
CA THR A 157 17.07 31.05 41.71
C THR A 157 16.64 29.77 42.46
N LYS A 158 15.75 28.91 41.93
CA LYS A 158 15.18 27.77 42.72
C LYS A 158 15.42 26.34 42.19
N MET A 159 16.24 26.14 41.16
CA MET A 159 16.42 24.81 40.56
C MET A 159 17.87 24.30 40.70
N ASN A 160 18.05 23.20 41.43
CA ASN A 160 19.35 22.55 41.57
C ASN A 160 19.87 22.09 40.20
N PHE A 161 21.18 22.21 39.99
CA PHE A 161 21.85 21.84 38.73
C PHE A 161 21.56 20.40 38.30
N ILE A 162 21.36 19.51 39.28
CA ILE A 162 21.03 18.10 39.10
C ILE A 162 19.66 17.92 38.43
N ASP A 163 18.65 18.70 38.80
CA ASP A 163 17.30 18.57 38.25
C ASP A 163 17.22 19.08 36.81
N ARG A 164 17.99 20.12 36.48
CA ARG A 164 18.13 20.61 35.10
C ARG A 164 18.82 19.59 34.19
N GLN A 165 19.83 18.88 34.72
CA GLN A 165 20.52 17.82 33.99
C GLN A 165 19.62 16.59 33.80
N LYS A 166 18.85 16.18 34.82
CA LYS A 166 17.88 15.08 34.73
C LYS A 166 16.78 15.33 33.69
N LEU A 167 16.26 16.56 33.62
CA LEU A 167 15.25 16.92 32.62
C LEU A 167 15.83 17.00 31.20
N LYS A 168 17.01 17.61 31.02
CA LYS A 168 17.69 17.61 29.72
C LYS A 168 17.99 16.20 29.23
N THR A 169 18.45 15.31 30.11
CA THR A 169 18.71 13.92 29.76
C THR A 169 17.43 13.15 29.45
N SER A 170 16.34 13.35 30.20
CA SER A 170 15.04 12.72 29.91
C SER A 170 14.47 13.11 28.52
N ILE A 171 14.63 14.37 28.11
CA ILE A 171 14.16 14.87 26.81
C ILE A 171 15.07 14.39 25.65
N TYR A 172 16.39 14.27 25.88
CA TYR A 172 17.36 13.90 24.84
C TYR A 172 17.60 12.40 24.66
N ASN A 173 17.25 11.57 25.65
CA ASN A 173 17.51 10.13 25.62
C ASN A 173 16.45 9.34 24.83
N ASP A 174 15.29 9.95 24.59
CA ASP A 174 14.25 9.40 23.73
C ASP A 174 14.36 10.04 22.33
N TYR A 175 14.63 9.23 21.30
CA TYR A 175 14.91 9.69 19.94
C TYR A 175 13.76 10.53 19.36
N ASP A 176 12.51 10.17 19.67
CA ASP A 176 11.32 10.88 19.20
C ASP A 176 11.16 12.24 19.89
N LEU A 177 11.45 12.31 21.20
CA LEU A 177 11.45 13.57 21.96
C LEU A 177 12.60 14.50 21.53
N LYS A 178 13.75 13.94 21.15
CA LYS A 178 14.91 14.70 20.67
C LYS A 178 14.64 15.45 19.37
N ILE A 179 13.99 14.81 18.39
CA ILE A 179 13.62 15.45 17.11
C ILE A 179 12.60 16.55 17.35
N ILE A 180 11.58 16.29 18.18
CA ILE A 180 10.54 17.25 18.53
C ILE A 180 11.10 18.44 19.34
N ALA A 181 12.04 18.20 20.25
CA ALA A 181 12.69 19.26 21.04
C ALA A 181 13.56 20.19 20.18
N ILE A 182 14.25 19.65 19.16
CA ILE A 182 15.03 20.44 18.19
C ILE A 182 14.10 21.28 17.29
N ASP A 183 12.93 20.76 16.91
CA ASP A 183 11.91 21.50 16.15
C ASP A 183 11.33 22.66 16.98
N ILE A 184 10.97 22.40 18.24
CA ILE A 184 10.46 23.43 19.16
C ILE A 184 11.53 24.47 19.49
N SER A 185 12.80 24.11 19.66
CA SER A 185 13.86 25.10 19.98
C SER A 185 14.13 26.09 18.86
N LYS A 186 13.68 25.81 17.63
CA LYS A 186 13.77 26.71 16.48
C LYS A 186 12.58 27.67 16.39
N GLU A 187 11.50 27.45 17.14
CA GLU A 187 10.38 28.39 17.21
C GLU A 187 10.79 29.63 18.04
N PRO A 188 10.54 30.86 17.55
CA PRO A 188 10.87 32.08 18.29
C PRO A 188 10.11 32.12 19.62
N ILE A 189 10.84 32.43 20.70
CA ILE A 189 10.39 32.37 22.10
C ILE A 189 9.08 33.18 22.32
N ASP A 190 8.88 34.27 21.57
CA ASP A 190 7.69 35.12 21.63
C ASP A 190 6.39 34.40 21.19
N LYS A 191 6.46 33.46 20.24
CA LYS A 191 5.30 32.65 19.81
C LYS A 191 4.87 31.62 20.87
N MET A 192 5.78 31.22 21.77
CA MET A 192 5.45 30.30 22.87
C MET A 192 4.75 30.99 24.03
N ARG A 193 4.99 32.30 24.25
CA ARG A 193 4.28 33.13 25.23
C ARG A 193 2.88 33.54 24.76
N GLY A 194 2.72 33.96 23.50
CA GLY A 194 1.46 34.55 23.01
C GLY A 194 0.29 33.59 22.72
N LYS A 195 0.41 32.27 22.93
CA LYS A 195 -0.64 31.29 22.60
C LYS A 195 -1.54 30.88 23.78
N TYR A 196 -1.35 31.46 24.96
CA TYR A 196 -2.08 31.10 26.19
C TYR A 196 -2.49 32.31 27.06
N GLU A 197 -2.59 33.52 26.49
CA GLU A 197 -3.18 34.69 27.16
C GLU A 197 -4.69 34.86 26.85
N HIS A 198 -5.36 33.80 26.40
CA HIS A 198 -6.82 33.72 26.30
C HIS A 198 -7.34 32.40 26.89
#